data_AF-A0A1M4E5W3-F1
#
_entry.id   AF-A0A1M4E5W3-F1
#
_cell.length_a   1.000
_cell.length_b   1.000
_cell.length_c   1.000
_cell.angle_alpha   90.00
_cell.angle_beta   90.00
_cell.angle_gamma   90.00
#
_symmetry.space_group_name_H-M   'P 1'
#
loop_
_entity.id
_entity.type
_entity.pdbx_description
1 polymer ?
#
loop_
_entity_poly.entity_id
_entity_poly.type
_entity_poly.pdbx_seq_one_letter_code
_entity_poly.pdbx_strand_id
1 'polypeptide(L)' 'MGMRYGIDVAPFQRPRVPMWVGGTAAGALLRAARWDGWIVAGDDQEVRMTLSPDSPAAQVSELRRHRPLRAIWTWRSSE' A
#
# COMPACT_ATOMS: atom_id res chain seq x y z
N MET A 1 1.65 -41.16 17.71
CA MET A 1 1.48 -40.43 16.44
C MET A 1 0.75 -39.12 16.76
N GLY A 2 1.47 -38.01 16.98
CA GLY A 2 0.85 -36.74 17.41
C GLY A 2 0.60 -35.82 16.22
N MET A 3 -0.66 -35.51 15.92
CA MET A 3 -1.01 -34.51 14.90
C MET A 3 -0.63 -33.11 15.42
N ARG A 4 0.27 -32.43 14.69
CA ARG A 4 0.56 -31.01 14.93
C ARG A 4 -0.52 -30.21 14.22
N TYR A 5 -1.40 -29.56 14.98
CA TYR A 5 -2.31 -28.54 14.46
C TYR A 5 -1.51 -27.26 14.22
N GLY A 6 -0.78 -27.20 13.10
CA GLY A 6 -0.07 -25.99 12.68
C GLY A 6 -1.00 -25.09 11.88
N ILE A 7 -1.15 -23.82 12.29
CA ILE A 7 -1.69 -22.78 11.42
C ILE A 7 -0.58 -22.39 10.46
N ASP A 8 -0.80 -22.59 9.16
CA ASP A 8 0.07 -22.00 8.14
C ASP A 8 -0.21 -20.49 8.09
N VAL A 9 0.79 -19.70 8.45
CA VAL A 9 0.74 -18.22 8.43
C VAL A 9 1.23 -17.64 7.12
N ALA A 10 1.64 -18.47 6.15
CA ALA A 10 2.05 -18.01 4.84
C ALA A 10 0.84 -17.44 4.07
N PRO A 11 0.96 -16.22 3.51
CA PRO A 11 -0.12 -15.68 2.69
C PRO A 11 -0.30 -16.52 1.43
N PHE A 12 -1.56 -16.81 1.10
CA PHE A 12 -1.91 -17.50 -0.13
C PHE A 12 -1.50 -16.72 -1.39
N GLN A 13 -1.57 -15.38 -1.35
CA GLN A 13 -1.24 -14.52 -2.50
C GLN A 13 0.26 -14.49 -2.80
N ARG A 14 0.60 -14.81 -4.04
CA ARG A 14 1.97 -14.74 -4.60
C ARG A 14 2.09 -13.61 -5.64
N PRO A 15 3.27 -12.97 -5.79
CA PRO A 15 4.50 -13.18 -5.00
C PRO A 15 4.40 -12.62 -3.58
N ARG A 16 3.41 -11.76 -3.30
CA ARG A 16 3.11 -11.22 -1.96
C ARG A 16 1.72 -10.57 -1.96
N VAL A 17 1.18 -10.33 -0.76
CA VAL A 17 -0.05 -9.54 -0.55
C VAL A 17 0.19 -8.07 -0.96
N PRO A 18 -0.72 -7.43 -1.71
CA PRO A 18 -0.68 -5.99 -1.96
C PRO A 18 -0.87 -5.19 -0.67
N MET A 19 -0.07 -4.14 -0.47
CA MET A 19 -0.16 -3.28 0.70
C MET A 19 -0.54 -1.85 0.32
N TRP A 20 -1.59 -1.35 0.97
CA TRP A 20 -2.08 0.02 0.86
C TRP A 20 -1.80 0.76 2.16
N VAL A 21 -1.25 1.97 2.06
CA VAL A 21 -0.97 2.80 3.23
C VAL A 21 -1.91 3.99 3.28
N GLY A 22 -2.51 4.21 4.44
CA GLY A 22 -3.42 5.32 4.70
C GLY A 22 -2.73 6.60 5.16
N GLY A 23 -3.43 7.73 5.02
CA GLY A 23 -3.10 9.01 5.64
C GLY A 23 -2.47 10.04 4.70
N THR A 24 -2.48 11.30 5.13
CA THR A 24 -2.09 12.47 4.32
C THR A 24 -0.83 13.19 4.80
N ALA A 25 -0.36 12.87 6.01
CA ALA A 25 0.87 13.44 6.56
C ALA A 25 2.09 13.03 5.70
N ALA A 26 3.12 13.88 5.64
CA ALA A 26 4.32 13.63 4.83
C ALA A 26 4.95 12.24 5.06
N GLY A 27 5.07 11.82 6.33
CA GLY A 27 5.60 10.49 6.66
C GLY A 27 4.72 9.32 6.19
N ALA A 28 3.40 9.53 6.06
CA ALA A 28 2.48 8.54 5.48
C ALA A 28 2.64 8.46 3.96
N LEU A 29 2.80 9.60 3.28
CA LEU A 29 3.05 9.64 1.84
C LEU A 29 4.39 8.98 1.48
N LEU A 30 5.46 9.26 2.23
CA LEU A 30 6.76 8.60 2.05
C LEU A 30 6.67 7.08 2.20
N ARG A 31 5.91 6.60 3.19
CA ARG A 31 5.66 5.16 3.36
C ARG A 31 4.87 4.61 2.18
N ALA A 32 3.76 5.25 1.80
CA ALA A 32 2.91 4.80 0.70
C ALA A 32 3.66 4.76 -0.65
N ALA A 33 4.61 5.68 -0.89
CA ALA A 33 5.45 5.67 -2.08
C ALA A 33 6.31 4.39 -2.23
N ARG A 34 6.64 3.71 -1.11
CA ARG A 34 7.39 2.45 -1.10
C ARG A 34 6.52 1.21 -1.37
N TRP A 35 5.22 1.30 -1.12
CA TRP A 35 4.28 0.17 -1.22
C TRP A 35 3.43 0.21 -2.51
N ASP A 36 2.40 -0.62 -2.60
CA ASP A 36 1.63 -0.80 -3.84
C ASP A 36 0.67 0.34 -4.11
N GLY A 37 0.14 0.93 -3.04
CA GLY A 37 -0.85 1.99 -3.17
C GLY A 37 -1.00 2.86 -1.93
N TRP A 38 -1.80 3.89 -2.13
CA TRP A 38 -2.16 4.88 -1.14
C TRP A 38 -3.68 5.00 -1.13
N ILE A 39 -4.27 5.13 0.07
CA ILE A 39 -5.70 5.32 0.25
C ILE A 39 -5.94 6.45 1.26
N VAL A 40 -6.95 7.28 1.02
CA VAL A 40 -7.29 8.41 1.88
C VAL A 40 -8.81 8.54 1.97
N ALA A 41 -9.31 8.92 3.15
CA ALA A 41 -10.71 9.28 3.32
C ALA A 41 -10.99 10.63 2.65
N GLY A 42 -12.05 10.70 1.85
CA GLY A 42 -12.50 11.94 1.24
C GLY A 42 -13.49 12.73 2.12
N ASP A 43 -14.11 12.04 3.07
CA ASP A 43 -15.19 12.51 3.93
C ASP A 43 -14.95 12.18 5.42
N ASP A 44 -15.82 12.71 6.28
CA ASP A 44 -15.93 12.32 7.69
C ASP A 44 -17.00 11.22 7.89
N GLN A 45 -17.26 10.84 9.15
CA GLN A 45 -18.23 9.79 9.50
C GLN A 45 -19.69 10.22 9.21
N GLU A 46 -19.91 11.51 8.98
CA GLU A 46 -21.19 12.11 8.64
C GLU A 46 -21.31 12.39 7.13
N VAL A 47 -20.40 11.85 6.31
CA VAL A 47 -20.38 11.99 4.84
C VAL A 47 -20.18 13.45 4.39
N ARG A 48 -19.55 14.29 5.22
CA ARG A 48 -19.12 15.62 4.80
C ARG A 48 -17.75 15.53 4.17
N MET A 49 -17.61 16.09 2.97
CA MET A 49 -16.32 16.16 2.29
C MET A 49 -15.32 16.95 3.13
N THR A 50 -14.24 16.30 3.54
CA THR A 50 -13.14 16.91 4.32
C THR A 50 -11.90 17.16 3.48
N LEU A 51 -11.82 16.51 2.31
CA LEU A 51 -10.73 16.65 1.37
C LEU A 51 -11.22 17.37 0.11
N SER A 52 -10.59 18.51 -0.21
CA SER A 52 -10.84 19.19 -1.50
C SER A 52 -10.35 18.32 -2.67
N PRO A 53 -11.05 18.28 -3.82
CA PRO A 53 -10.63 17.51 -5.01
C PRO A 53 -9.21 17.81 -5.50
N ASP A 54 -8.69 19.02 -5.26
CA ASP A 54 -7.33 19.40 -5.66
C ASP A 54 -6.25 18.80 -4.73
N SER A 55 -6.62 18.44 -3.50
CA SER A 55 -5.67 17.91 -2.51
C SER A 55 -5.12 16.52 -2.88
N PRO A 56 -5.93 15.56 -3.37
CA PRO A 56 -5.44 14.31 -3.94
C PRO A 56 -4.42 14.50 -5.07
N ALA A 57 -4.60 15.49 -5.95
CA ALA A 57 -3.69 15.72 -7.08
C ALA A 57 -2.28 16.11 -6.60
N ALA A 58 -2.19 17.00 -5.61
CA ALA A 58 -0.93 17.37 -4.97
C ALA A 58 -0.27 16.17 -4.27
N GLN A 59 -1.04 15.38 -3.54
CA GLN A 59 -0.55 14.20 -2.81
C GLN A 59 -0.06 13.10 -3.75
N VAL A 60 -0.78 12.84 -4.85
CA VAL A 60 -0.35 11.92 -5.91
C VAL A 60 0.96 12.40 -6.55
N SER A 61 1.11 13.71 -6.77
CA SER A 61 2.35 14.28 -7.29
C SER A 61 3.53 14.06 -6.33
N GLU A 62 3.32 14.27 -5.03
CA GLU A 62 4.34 14.00 -4.00
C GLU A 62 4.70 12.51 -3.93
N LEU A 63 3.70 11.63 -3.94
CA LEU A 63 3.91 10.18 -3.98
C LEU A 63 4.76 9.74 -5.17
N ARG A 64 4.45 10.28 -6.36
CA ARG A 64 5.19 9.97 -7.59
C ARG A 64 6.65 10.43 -7.51
N ARG A 65 6.93 11.56 -6.85
CA ARG A 65 8.30 12.08 -6.65
C ARG A 65 9.17 11.12 -5.86
N HIS A 66 8.60 10.47 -4.83
CA HIS A 66 9.33 9.55 -3.95
C HIS A 66 9.23 8.08 -4.36
N ARG A 67 8.50 7.78 -5.44
CA ARG A 67 8.31 6.40 -5.87
C ARG A 67 9.62 5.88 -6.48
N PRO A 68 10.25 4.85 -5.90
CA PRO A 68 11.44 4.27 -6.50
C PRO A 68 11.06 3.68 -7.87
N LEU A 69 11.95 3.83 -8.86
CA LEU A 69 11.87 3.05 -10.07
C LEU A 69 11.85 1.59 -9.65
N ARG A 70 10.72 0.91 -9.86
CA ARG A 70 10.65 -0.52 -9.60
C ARG A 70 11.62 -1.18 -10.57
N ALA A 71 12.72 -1.73 -10.05
CA ALA A 71 13.24 -2.95 -10.65
C ALA A 71 12.03 -3.90 -10.71
N ILE A 72 11.62 -4.28 -11.92
CA ILE A 72 10.75 -5.44 -12.08
C ILE A 72 11.49 -6.55 -11.36
N TRP A 73 10.96 -6.97 -10.21
CA TRP A 73 11.44 -8.12 -9.49
C TRP A 73 11.08 -9.33 -10.37
N THR A 74 11.90 -9.61 -11.37
CA THR A 74 11.87 -10.86 -12.11
C THR A 74 12.37 -11.92 -11.14
N TRP A 75 11.45 -12.56 -10.43
CA TRP A 75 11.79 -13.80 -9.75
C TRP A 75 12.09 -14.81 -10.87
N ARG A 76 13.37 -15.10 -11.06
CA ARG A 76 13.82 -16.23 -11.87
C ARG A 76 13.51 -17.46 -11.03
N SER A 77 12.48 -18.20 -11.41
CA SER A 77 12.27 -19.55 -10.89
C SER A 77 13.52 -20.36 -11.24
N SER A 78 14.34 -20.64 -10.24
CA SER A 78 15.22 -21.80 -10.28
C SER A 78 14.45 -22.95 -9.64
N GLU A 79 14.38 -24.03 -10.42
CA GLU A 79 13.96 -25.41 -10.10
C GLU A 79 12.46 -25.71 -10.15
#